data_AF-A0AAU7DJF6-F1
#
_entry.id   AF-A0AAU7DJF6-F1
#
_cell.length_a   1.000
_cell.length_b   1.000
_cell.length_c   1.000
_cell.angle_alpha   90.00
_cell.angle_beta   90.00
_cell.angle_gamma   90.00
#
_symmetry.space_group_name_H-M   'P 1'
#
loop_
_entity.id
_entity.type
_entity.pdbx_description
1 polymer ?
#
loop_
_entity_poly.entity_id
_entity_poly.type
_entity_poly.pdbx_seq_one_letter_code
_entity_poly.pdbx_strand_id
1 'polypeptide(L)'
;MAELWIGVAEVLTDPSSGDGDTRAFTNVIVWATSVSTFFAKVTSVFSEYGWTVLGTENVRPVGLEVNFDEEITEIIERAKTNPNACIFATLHYYPSKPA
;
A
#
# COMPACT_ATOMS: atom_id res chain seq x y z
N MET A 1 12.90 1.90 -16.84
CA MET A 1 13.35 0.85 -15.90
C MET A 1 12.42 0.92 -14.69
N ALA A 2 12.10 -0.20 -14.04
CA ALA A 2 11.31 -0.13 -12.81
C ALA A 2 12.17 0.40 -11.67
N GLU A 3 11.56 1.21 -10.81
CA GLU A 3 12.16 1.73 -9.56
C GLU A 3 11.18 1.53 -8.41
N LEU A 4 11.59 1.84 -7.17
CA LEU A 4 10.68 1.77 -6.02
C LEU A 4 9.78 2.99 -5.97
N TRP A 5 8.49 2.74 -5.76
CA TRP A 5 7.45 3.74 -5.62
C TRP A 5 6.74 3.56 -4.29
N ILE A 6 6.34 4.68 -3.70
CA ILE A 6 5.53 4.73 -2.49
C ILE A 6 4.22 5.48 -2.79
N GLY A 7 3.14 5.07 -2.14
CA GLY A 7 1.88 5.80 -2.14
C GLY A 7 0.99 5.34 -0.99
N VAL A 8 -0.04 6.12 -0.70
CA VAL A 8 -1.08 5.75 0.26
C VAL A 8 -2.20 5.06 -0.51
N ALA A 9 -2.60 3.87 -0.11
CA ALA A 9 -3.75 3.17 -0.66
C ALA A 9 -4.95 3.31 0.30
N GLU A 10 -6.08 3.79 -0.21
CA GLU A 10 -7.38 3.66 0.45
C GLU A 10 -7.98 2.32 0.08
N VAL A 11 -8.39 1.54 1.07
CA VAL A 11 -8.81 0.17 0.89
C VAL A 11 -10.04 -0.16 1.70
N LEU A 12 -10.80 -1.09 1.17
CA LEU A 12 -11.97 -1.67 1.76
C LEU A 12 -11.61 -3.11 2.12
N THR A 13 -11.59 -3.42 3.41
CA THR A 13 -11.24 -4.73 3.94
C THR A 13 -12.46 -5.40 4.52
N ASP A 14 -12.47 -6.74 4.54
CA ASP A 14 -13.49 -7.48 5.26
C ASP A 14 -13.54 -7.10 6.76
N PRO A 15 -14.73 -7.04 7.38
CA PRO A 15 -14.89 -6.77 8.80
C PRO A 15 -14.34 -7.94 9.63
N SER A 16 -13.62 -7.65 10.71
CA SER A 16 -13.14 -8.69 11.62
C SER A 16 -14.23 -9.39 12.44
N SER A 17 -15.38 -8.75 12.63
CA SER A 17 -16.45 -9.21 13.54
C SER A 17 -17.83 -9.41 12.88
N GLY A 18 -17.96 -9.16 11.57
CA GLY A 18 -19.18 -9.42 10.81
C GLY A 18 -20.24 -8.33 10.90
N ASP A 19 -20.20 -7.42 9.92
CA ASP A 19 -21.30 -6.90 9.08
C ASP A 19 -20.73 -5.68 8.34
N GLY A 20 -20.67 -5.76 7.00
CA GLY A 20 -20.22 -4.66 6.13
C GLY A 20 -18.71 -4.44 6.05
N ASP A 21 -18.27 -3.69 5.06
CA ASP A 21 -16.85 -3.47 4.81
C ASP A 21 -16.23 -2.40 5.73
N THR A 22 -14.94 -2.57 6.08
CA THR A 22 -14.18 -1.59 6.86
C THR A 22 -13.22 -0.82 5.96
N ARG A 23 -13.21 0.52 6.03
CA ARG A 23 -12.23 1.33 5.30
C ARG A 23 -10.94 1.47 6.08
N ALA A 24 -9.83 1.47 5.37
CA ALA A 24 -8.52 1.74 5.92
C ALA A 24 -7.62 2.47 4.92
N PHE A 25 -6.58 3.11 5.42
CA PHE A 25 -5.45 3.58 4.63
C PHE A 25 -4.16 2.87 5.04
N THR A 26 -3.25 2.65 4.10
CA THR A 26 -1.91 2.15 4.37
C THR A 26 -0.91 2.70 3.36
N ASN A 27 0.34 2.90 3.78
CA ASN A 27 1.44 3.17 2.86
C ASN A 27 1.84 1.87 2.16
N VAL A 28 2.04 1.90 0.85
CA VAL A 28 2.43 0.74 0.05
C VAL A 28 3.67 1.06 -0.75
N ILE A 29 4.63 0.15 -0.73
CA ILE A 29 5.88 0.22 -1.48
C ILE A 29 5.93 -0.93 -2.49
N VAL A 30 6.11 -0.58 -3.76
CA VAL A 30 6.18 -1.53 -4.88
C VAL A 30 7.23 -1.10 -5.90
N TRP A 31 7.71 -2.04 -6.70
CA TRP A 31 8.45 -1.72 -7.92
C TRP A 31 7.49 -1.31 -9.04
N ALA A 32 7.64 -0.12 -9.61
CA ALA A 32 6.77 0.39 -10.68
C ALA A 32 7.56 1.25 -11.68
N THR A 33 6.96 1.51 -12.84
CA THR A 33 7.51 2.42 -13.86
C THR A 33 6.68 3.70 -14.01
N SER A 34 5.53 3.76 -13.34
CA SER A 34 4.52 4.81 -13.45
C SER A 34 3.44 4.65 -12.38
N VAL A 35 2.65 5.71 -12.15
CA VAL A 35 1.48 5.68 -11.25
C VAL A 35 0.48 4.59 -11.65
N SER A 36 0.24 4.38 -12.95
CA SER A 36 -0.69 3.34 -13.42
C SER A 36 -0.20 1.93 -13.09
N THR A 37 1.10 1.66 -13.26
CA THR A 37 1.69 0.37 -12.86
C THR A 37 1.73 0.17 -11.35
N PHE A 38 1.88 1.25 -10.57
CA PHE A 38 1.75 1.21 -9.11
C PHE A 38 0.33 0.76 -8.73
N PHE A 39 -0.68 1.48 -9.22
CA PHE A 39 -2.09 1.20 -8.94
C PHE A 39 -2.48 -0.22 -9.33
N ALA A 40 -2.08 -0.68 -10.52
CA ALA A 40 -2.38 -2.03 -11.00
C ALA A 40 -1.76 -3.12 -10.10
N LYS A 41 -0.52 -2.94 -9.64
CA LYS A 41 0.15 -3.90 -8.75
C LYS A 41 -0.49 -3.95 -7.37
N VAL A 42 -0.75 -2.78 -6.78
CA VAL A 42 -1.40 -2.69 -5.47
C VAL A 42 -2.78 -3.34 -5.52
N THR A 43 -3.58 -3.01 -6.55
CA THR A 43 -4.91 -3.60 -6.74
C THR A 43 -4.86 -5.12 -6.91
N SER A 44 -3.93 -5.62 -7.72
CA SER A 44 -3.75 -7.06 -7.92
C SER A 44 -3.46 -7.76 -6.61
N VAL A 45 -2.48 -7.29 -5.85
CA VAL A 45 -2.08 -7.92 -4.59
C VAL A 45 -3.18 -7.81 -3.54
N PHE A 46 -3.83 -6.66 -3.42
CA PHE A 46 -4.85 -6.43 -2.40
C PHE A 46 -6.11 -7.26 -2.67
N SER A 47 -6.44 -7.50 -3.94
CA SER A 47 -7.53 -8.40 -4.31
C SER A 47 -7.30 -9.85 -3.89
N GLU A 48 -6.04 -10.30 -3.77
CA GLU A 48 -5.72 -11.65 -3.25
C GLU A 48 -6.06 -11.79 -1.77
N TYR A 49 -6.13 -10.68 -1.03
CA TYR A 49 -6.59 -10.62 0.35
C TYR A 49 -8.11 -10.41 0.48
N GLY A 50 -8.84 -10.36 -0.64
CA GLY A 50 -10.26 -10.00 -0.67
C GLY A 50 -10.52 -8.50 -0.49
N TRP A 51 -9.48 -7.67 -0.51
CA TRP A 51 -9.62 -6.23 -0.29
C TRP A 51 -9.85 -5.49 -1.60
N THR A 52 -10.64 -4.42 -1.53
CA THR A 52 -10.87 -3.54 -2.69
C THR A 52 -10.10 -2.24 -2.51
N VAL A 53 -9.24 -1.89 -3.47
CA VAL A 53 -8.56 -0.59 -3.50
C VAL A 53 -9.54 0.47 -4.02
N LEU A 54 -9.87 1.44 -3.16
CA LEU A 54 -10.77 2.55 -3.49
C LEU A 54 -10.03 3.68 -4.23
N GLY A 55 -8.75 3.87 -3.91
CA GLY A 55 -7.92 4.90 -4.53
C GLY A 55 -6.49 4.85 -4.03
N THR A 56 -5.63 5.63 -4.69
CA THR A 56 -4.25 5.83 -4.24
C THR A 56 -3.89 7.32 -4.28
N GLU A 57 -3.23 7.79 -3.23
CA GLU A 57 -2.80 9.17 -3.07
C GLU A 57 -1.28 9.25 -2.90
N ASN A 58 -0.73 10.45 -3.14
CA ASN A 58 0.67 10.76 -2.87
C ASN A 58 1.68 9.80 -3.56
N VAL A 59 1.28 9.20 -4.69
CA VAL A 59 2.05 8.20 -5.43
C VAL A 59 3.27 8.83 -6.10
N ARG A 60 4.47 8.40 -5.72
CA ARG A 60 5.73 8.95 -6.22
C ARG A 60 6.89 7.95 -6.14
N PRO A 61 7.96 8.13 -6.93
CA PRO A 61 9.20 7.39 -6.74
C PRO A 61 9.84 7.68 -5.38
N VAL A 62 10.37 6.64 -4.72
CA VAL A 62 11.06 6.73 -3.43
C VAL A 62 12.31 7.61 -3.51
N GLY A 63 13.00 7.62 -4.65
CA GLY A 63 14.23 8.41 -4.84
C GLY A 63 14.06 9.93 -4.79
N LEU A 64 12.81 10.43 -4.75
CA LEU A 64 12.52 11.86 -4.62
C LEU A 64 12.48 12.34 -3.16
N GLU A 65 12.55 11.44 -2.19
CA GLU A 65 12.35 11.73 -0.77
C GLU A 65 13.53 11.22 0.05
N VAL A 66 13.94 12.03 1.01
CA VAL A 66 15.17 11.81 1.78
C VAL A 66 14.91 11.38 3.23
N ASN A 67 13.68 11.54 3.72
CA ASN A 67 13.32 11.29 5.11
C ASN A 67 11.99 10.55 5.18
N PHE A 68 12.07 9.24 5.32
CA PHE A 68 10.95 8.39 5.73
C PHE A 68 11.04 8.11 7.23
N ASP A 69 9.92 7.78 7.85
CA ASP A 69 9.94 7.22 9.20
C ASP A 69 10.61 5.82 9.20
N GLU A 70 10.82 5.28 10.41
CA GLU A 70 11.52 4.00 10.61
C GLU A 70 10.78 2.83 9.94
N GLU A 71 9.45 2.74 10.08
CA GLU A 71 8.64 1.66 9.49
C GLU A 71 8.76 1.66 7.97
N ILE A 72 8.60 2.83 7.34
CA ILE A 72 8.69 2.96 5.89
C ILE A 72 10.11 2.72 5.39
N THR A 73 11.13 3.17 6.13
CA THR A 73 12.55 2.90 5.80
C THR A 73 12.83 1.40 5.79
N GLU A 74 12.37 0.66 6.80
CA GLU A 74 12.52 -0.80 6.84
C GLU A 74 11.80 -1.49 5.69
N ILE A 75 10.59 -1.06 5.35
CA ILE A 75 9.83 -1.61 4.22
C ILE A 75 10.58 -1.37 2.90
N ILE A 76 11.14 -0.17 2.70
CA ILE A 76 11.94 0.16 1.52
C ILE A 76 13.16 -0.77 1.42
N GLU A 77 13.92 -0.95 2.49
CA GLU A 77 15.09 -1.84 2.50
C GLU A 77 14.71 -3.29 2.16
N ARG A 78 13.59 -3.78 2.70
CA ARG A 78 13.07 -5.10 2.36
C ARG A 78 12.67 -5.19 0.87
N ALA A 79 11.96 -4.18 0.36
CA ALA A 79 11.52 -4.15 -1.03
C ALA A 79 12.67 -4.05 -2.03
N LYS A 80 13.78 -3.37 -1.68
CA LYS A 80 14.99 -3.27 -2.54
C LYS A 80 15.54 -4.64 -2.95
N THR A 81 15.45 -5.63 -2.07
CA THR A 81 15.98 -6.97 -2.30
C THR A 81 15.07 -7.87 -3.14
N ASN A 82 13.83 -7.46 -3.40
CA ASN A 82 12.84 -8.25 -4.13
C ASN A 82 12.07 -7.41 -5.17
N PRO A 83 12.39 -7.52 -6.47
CA PRO A 83 11.71 -6.81 -7.56
C PRO A 83 10.19 -7.08 -7.67
N ASN A 84 9.71 -8.17 -7.08
CA ASN A 84 8.30 -8.53 -7.04
C ASN A 84 7.61 -8.11 -5.73
N ALA A 85 8.31 -7.39 -4.85
CA ALA A 85 7.76 -6.95 -3.58
C ALA A 85 6.56 -6.01 -3.78
N CYS A 86 5.50 -6.30 -3.01
CA CYS A 86 4.43 -5.37 -2.69
C CYS A 86 4.23 -5.43 -1.18
N ILE A 87 4.78 -4.44 -0.48
CA ILE A 87 4.79 -4.44 0.99
C ILE A 87 4.00 -3.22 1.44
N PHE A 88 3.02 -3.44 2.30
CA PHE A 88 2.21 -2.38 2.91
C PHE A 88 2.53 -2.27 4.39
N ALA A 89 2.43 -1.04 4.90
CA ALA A 89 2.64 -0.70 6.30
C ALA A 89 1.38 -1.01 7.14
N THR A 90 1.39 -0.57 8.39
CA THR A 90 0.21 -0.65 9.27
C THR A 90 -1.07 -0.11 8.61
N LEU A 91 -2.19 -0.81 8.82
CA LEU A 91 -3.52 -0.37 8.37
C LEU A 91 -4.15 0.58 9.39
N HIS A 92 -4.58 1.76 8.93
CA HIS A 92 -5.26 2.77 9.72
C HIS A 92 -6.75 2.82 9.35
N TYR A 93 -7.62 2.26 10.19
CA TYR A 93 -9.05 2.07 9.91
C TYR A 93 -9.91 3.29 10.25
N TYR A 94 -10.99 3.55 9.48
CA TYR A 94 -11.97 4.61 9.74
C TYR A 94 -13.37 4.28 9.17
N PRO A 95 -14.47 4.75 9.80
CA PRO A 95 -14.53 5.28 11.17
C PRO A 95 -14.38 4.13 12.19
N SER A 96 -13.19 4.00 12.80
CA SER A 96 -12.74 2.96 13.74
C SER A 96 -13.01 1.50 13.31
N LYS A 97 -12.02 0.61 13.48
CA LYS A 97 -12.21 -0.83 13.21
C LYS A 97 -13.45 -1.33 13.99
N PRO A 98 -14.43 -2.02 13.36
CA PRO A 98 -15.55 -2.58 14.08
C PRO A 98 -15.01 -3.52 15.17
N ALA A 99 -15.52 -3.33 16.39
CA ALA A 99 -15.09 -4.04 17.60
C ALA A 99 -15.31 -5.55 17.49
#